data_AF-A0A9E4MA56-F1
#
_entry.id   AF-A0A9E4MA56-F1
#
_cell.length_a   1.000
_cell.length_b   1.000
_cell.length_c   1.000
_cell.angle_alpha   90.00
_cell.angle_beta   90.00
_cell.angle_gamma   90.00
#
_symmetry.space_group_name_H-M   'P 1'
#
loop_
_entity.id
_entity.type
_entity.pdbx_description
1 polymer ?
#
loop_
_entity_poly.entity_id
_entity_poly.type
_entity_poly.pdbx_seq_one_letter_code
_entity_poly.pdbx_strand_id
1 'polypeptide(L)'
;MGVRYRYRPQVLKALAAHGVRPTPATRPELVHEFVSDLYRFELRRLRARQVPRQAYSGHVVALRRRYLLVSVPLRHWTRDA
;
A
#
# COMPACT_ATOMS: atom_id res chain seq x y z
N MET A 1 25.75 -14.10 0.11
CA MET A 1 24.94 -13.60 -1.02
C MET A 1 23.62 -13.09 -0.47
N GLY A 2 23.32 -11.79 -0.58
CA GLY A 2 22.04 -11.24 -0.13
C GLY A 2 20.93 -11.50 -1.14
N VAL A 3 19.74 -11.87 -0.66
CA VAL A 3 18.55 -12.01 -1.52
C VAL A 3 18.23 -10.66 -2.16
N ARG A 4 18.07 -10.64 -3.48
CA ARG A 4 17.66 -9.45 -4.24
C ARG A 4 16.26 -9.66 -4.80
N TYR A 5 15.35 -8.75 -4.47
CA TYR A 5 13.98 -8.70 -4.97
C TYR A 5 13.87 -7.75 -6.15
N ARG A 6 13.21 -8.21 -7.22
CA ARG A 6 12.94 -7.40 -8.41
C ARG A 6 11.50 -6.91 -8.42
N TYR A 7 11.26 -5.76 -7.78
CA TYR A 7 9.95 -5.12 -7.77
C TYR A 7 9.50 -4.73 -9.18
N ARG A 8 8.21 -4.90 -9.48
CA ARG A 8 7.63 -4.43 -10.73
C ARG A 8 7.58 -2.90 -10.74
N PRO A 9 7.83 -2.23 -11.88
CA PRO A 9 7.82 -0.77 -11.98
C PRO A 9 6.50 -0.13 -11.49
N GLN A 10 5.36 -0.74 -11.81
CA GLN A 10 4.04 -0.28 -11.37
C GLN A 10 3.86 -0.30 -9.84
N VAL A 11 4.47 -1.28 -9.16
CA VAL A 11 4.46 -1.41 -7.71
C VAL A 11 5.32 -0.31 -7.09
N LEU A 12 6.54 -0.10 -7.62
CA LEU A 12 7.42 0.99 -7.17
C LEU A 12 6.76 2.36 -7.34
N LYS A 13 6.08 2.61 -8.47
CA LYS A 13 5.35 3.86 -8.71
C LYS A 13 4.22 4.06 -7.71
N ALA A 14 3.43 3.02 -7.42
CA ALA A 14 2.36 3.08 -6.43
C ALA A 14 2.90 3.32 -5.01
N LEU A 15 3.96 2.60 -4.61
CA LEU A 15 4.63 2.79 -3.33
C LEU A 15 5.18 4.20 -3.15
N ALA A 16 5.80 4.75 -4.21
CA ALA A 16 6.35 6.10 -4.18
C ALA A 16 5.27 7.17 -3.96
N ALA A 17 4.04 6.95 -4.44
CA ALA A 17 2.90 7.84 -4.18
C ALA A 17 2.49 7.89 -2.70
N HIS A 18 2.90 6.89 -1.91
CA HIS A 18 2.73 6.84 -0.45
C HIS A 18 4.02 7.18 0.31
N GLY A 19 5.06 7.66 -0.39
CA GLY A 19 6.37 7.97 0.21
C GLY A 19 7.25 6.75 0.48
N VAL A 20 6.88 5.57 -0.01
CA VAL A 20 7.61 4.32 0.23
C VAL A 20 8.51 4.00 -0.95
N ARG A 21 9.81 3.79 -0.70
CA ARG A 21 10.81 3.50 -1.73
C ARG A 21 11.65 2.28 -1.32
N PRO A 22 11.17 1.05 -1.57
CA PRO A 22 11.94 -0.13 -1.23
C PRO A 22 13.14 -0.29 -2.16
N THR A 23 14.20 -0.89 -1.63
CA THR A 23 15.38 -1.26 -2.40
C THR A 23 15.28 -2.72 -2.85
N PRO A 24 16.13 -3.18 -3.78
CA PRO A 24 16.21 -4.61 -4.11
C PRO A 24 16.59 -5.51 -2.91
N ALA A 25 17.13 -4.98 -1.82
CA ALA A 25 17.39 -5.77 -0.61
C ALA A 25 16.20 -5.79 0.36
N THR A 26 15.19 -4.95 0.14
CA THR A 26 14.01 -4.84 1.00
C THR A 26 13.05 -5.99 0.68
N ARG A 27 12.59 -6.69 1.72
CA ARG A 27 11.64 -7.80 1.60
C ARG A 27 10.24 -7.26 1.23
N PRO A 28 9.57 -7.79 0.19
CA PRO A 28 8.21 -7.38 -0.17
C PRO A 28 7.20 -7.49 0.97
N GLU A 29 7.34 -8.49 1.85
CA GLU A 29 6.48 -8.69 3.01
C GLU A 29 6.50 -7.49 3.95
N LEU A 30 7.70 -6.99 4.27
CA LEU A 30 7.88 -5.83 5.17
C LEU A 30 7.25 -4.56 4.58
N VAL A 31 7.38 -4.38 3.27
CA VAL A 31 6.82 -3.22 2.57
C VAL A 31 5.29 -3.31 2.53
N HIS A 32 4.74 -4.50 2.28
CA HIS A 32 3.29 -4.72 2.28
C HIS A 32 2.68 -4.50 3.66
N GLU A 33 3.33 -4.99 4.72
CA GLU A 33 2.92 -4.76 6.11
C GLU A 33 2.90 -3.26 6.43
N PHE A 34 3.99 -2.54 6.13
CA PHE A 34 4.09 -1.10 6.34
C PHE A 34 2.95 -0.33 5.64
N VAL A 35 2.69 -0.62 4.36
CA VAL A 35 1.63 0.06 3.60
C VAL A 35 0.23 -0.33 4.11
N SER A 36 0.06 -1.57 4.57
CA SER A 36 -1.18 -2.02 5.21
C SER A 36 -1.47 -1.27 6.50
N ASP A 37 -0.45 -1.01 7.31
CA ASP A 37 -0.58 -0.22 8.53
C ASP A 37 -0.86 1.25 8.24
N LEU A 38 -0.21 1.82 7.24
CA LEU A 38 -0.51 3.17 6.76
C LEU A 38 -1.97 3.29 6.31
N TYR A 39 -2.49 2.30 5.58
CA TYR A 39 -3.91 2.24 5.19
C TYR A 39 -4.85 2.16 6.39
N ARG A 40 -4.54 1.31 7.39
CA ARG A 40 -5.33 1.21 8.63
C ARG A 40 -5.31 2.51 9.42
N PHE A 41 -4.18 3.19 9.47
CA PHE A 41 -4.05 4.50 10.11
C PHE A 41 -4.95 5.54 9.44
N GLU A 42 -4.92 5.63 8.10
CA GLU A 42 -5.78 6.56 7.35
C GLU A 42 -7.27 6.24 7.52
N LEU A 43 -7.64 4.95 7.59
CA LEU A 43 -9.02 4.55 7.91
C LEU A 43 -9.45 5.00 9.32
N ARG A 44 -8.59 4.83 10.33
CA ARG A 44 -8.87 5.30 11.69
C ARG A 44 -9.02 6.81 11.73
N ARG A 45 -8.14 7.53 11.02
CA ARG A 45 -8.21 9.00 10.88
C ARG A 45 -9.49 9.44 10.19
N LEU A 46 -9.92 8.72 9.14
CA LEU A 46 -11.17 9.01 8.45
C LEU A 46 -12.39 8.81 9.36
N ARG A 47 -12.40 7.76 10.19
CA ARG A 47 -13.46 7.51 11.18
C ARG A 47 -13.50 8.57 12.29
N ALA A 48 -12.34 9.05 12.71
CA ALA A 48 -12.23 10.08 13.74
C ALA A 48 -12.71 11.45 13.26
N ARG A 49 -12.60 11.73 11.95
CA ARG A 49 -13.28 12.87 11.34
C ARG A 49 -14.77 12.55 11.36
N GLN A 50 -15.58 13.35 12.04
CA GLN A 50 -17.04 13.19 12.15
C GLN A 50 -17.76 13.40 10.80
N VAL A 51 -17.40 12.60 9.80
CA VAL A 51 -17.90 12.68 8.43
C VAL A 51 -19.35 12.18 8.43
N PRO A 52 -20.29 12.90 7.79
CA PRO A 52 -21.65 12.44 7.64
C PRO A 52 -21.69 11.02 7.05
N ARG A 53 -22.53 10.14 7.61
CA ARG A 53 -22.59 8.71 7.25
C ARG A 53 -22.78 8.48 5.74
N GLN A 54 -23.51 9.37 5.08
CA GLN A 54 -23.78 9.36 3.63
C GLN A 54 -22.52 9.61 2.79
N ALA A 55 -21.57 10.41 3.28
CA ALA A 55 -20.31 10.71 2.60
C ALA A 55 -19.19 9.71 2.94
N TYR A 56 -19.28 9.06 4.12
CA TYR A 56 -18.24 8.15 4.61
C TYR A 56 -17.90 7.01 3.63
N SER A 57 -18.91 6.40 2.99
CA SER A 57 -18.71 5.35 1.99
C SER A 57 -17.87 5.84 0.81
N GLY A 58 -18.15 7.04 0.29
CA GLY A 58 -17.39 7.67 -0.79
C GLY A 58 -15.93 7.92 -0.40
N HIS A 59 -15.69 8.39 0.82
CA HIS A 59 -14.32 8.59 1.33
C HIS A 59 -13.57 7.27 1.50
N VAL A 60 -14.22 6.21 1.98
CA VAL A 60 -13.60 4.87 2.09
C VAL A 60 -13.26 4.31 0.70
N VAL A 61 -14.14 4.46 -0.29
CA VAL A 61 -13.87 4.03 -1.67
C VAL A 61 -12.70 4.81 -2.26
N ALA A 62 -12.67 6.14 -2.08
CA ALA A 62 -11.56 6.97 -2.54
C ALA A 62 -10.23 6.57 -1.87
N LEU A 63 -10.25 6.26 -0.57
CA LEU A 63 -9.08 5.78 0.16
C LEU A 63 -8.62 4.41 -0.36
N ARG A 64 -9.54 3.46 -0.53
CA ARG A 64 -9.22 2.13 -1.06
C ARG A 64 -8.63 2.18 -2.47
N ARG A 65 -9.08 3.11 -3.31
CA ARG A 65 -8.50 3.36 -4.65
C ARG A 65 -7.05 3.83 -4.59
N ARG A 66 -6.68 4.61 -3.57
CA ARG A 66 -5.29 5.04 -3.36
C ARG A 66 -4.41 3.87 -2.91
N TYR A 67 -4.93 3.03 -2.03
CA TYR A 67 -4.22 1.89 -1.44
C TYR A 67 -4.53 0.54 -2.11
N LEU A 68 -4.82 0.53 -3.42
CA LEU A 68 -5.14 -0.72 -4.15
C LEU A 68 -4.07 -1.79 -3.98
N LEU A 69 -2.81 -1.37 -3.85
CA LEU A 69 -1.65 -2.23 -3.68
C LEU A 69 -1.77 -3.15 -2.45
N VAL A 70 -2.43 -2.71 -1.38
CA VAL A 70 -2.68 -3.54 -0.16
C VAL A 70 -3.49 -4.79 -0.50
N SER A 71 -4.38 -4.71 -1.49
CA SER A 71 -5.21 -5.84 -1.94
C SER A 71 -4.51 -6.73 -2.99
N VAL A 72 -3.32 -6.34 -3.47
CA VAL A 72 -2.57 -7.10 -4.48
C VAL A 72 -1.69 -8.14 -3.78
N PRO A 73 -1.81 -9.44 -4.11
CA PRO A 73 -0.95 -10.48 -3.53
C PRO A 73 0.54 -10.24 -3.80
N LEU A 74 1.40 -10.53 -2.82
CA LEU A 74 2.86 -10.29 -2.89
C LEU A 74 3.55 -10.91 -4.11
N ARG A 75 3.12 -12.09 -4.58
CA ARG A 75 3.62 -12.71 -5.81
C ARG A 75 3.50 -11.81 -7.06
N HIS A 76 2.58 -10.85 -7.04
CA HIS A 76 2.40 -9.89 -8.13
C HIS A 76 3.20 -8.59 -7.92
N TRP A 77 3.86 -8.42 -6.77
CA TRP A 77 4.68 -7.24 -6.49
C TRP A 77 6.05 -7.33 -7.14
N THR A 78 6.63 -8.52 -7.12
CA THR A 78 7.92 -8.83 -7.73
C THR A 78 7.71 -9.56 -9.06
N ARG A 79 8.77 -9.61 -9.86
CA ARG A 79 8.93 -10.63 -10.89
C ARG A 79 9.74 -11.75 -10.25
N ASP A 80 9.33 -13.00 -10.46
CA ASP A 80 10.23 -14.12 -10.22
C ASP A 80 11.54 -13.85 -10.98
N ALA A 81 12.65 -14.06 -10.28
CA ALA A 81 13.98 -13.86 -10.82
C ALA A 81 14.30 -14.94 -11.85
#